data_AF-A0A7G8IZZ8-F1
#
_entry.id   AF-A0A7G8IZZ8-F1
#
_cell.length_a   1.000
_cell.length_b   1.000
_cell.length_c   1.000
_cell.angle_alpha   90.00
_cell.angle_beta   90.00
_cell.angle_gamma   90.00
#
_symmetry.space_group_name_H-M   'P 1'
#
loop_
_entity.id
_entity.type
_entity.pdbx_description
1 polymer ?
#
loop_
_entity_poly.entity_id
_entity_poly.type
_entity_poly.pdbx_seq_one_letter_code
_entity_poly.pdbx_strand_id
1 'polypeptide(L)' 'MKSIDEHIKKDQSELEAAKAEGNDAKVRHFSEELESLQDYKKEHPGDSHDPTPIELYCENNPEADECRVYDD' A
#
# COMPACT_ATOMS: atom_id res chain seq x y z
N MET A 1 -9.66 0.73 4.90
CA MET A 1 -9.61 0.45 6.35
C MET A 1 -9.61 1.76 7.12
N LYS A 2 -9.48 1.78 8.46
CA LYS A 2 -9.42 3.06 9.19
C LYS A 2 -7.99 3.55 9.41
N SER A 3 -7.00 2.66 9.34
CA SER A 3 -5.58 2.99 9.46
C SER A 3 -4.70 2.08 8.62
N ILE A 4 -3.49 2.56 8.28
CA ILE A 4 -2.47 1.78 7.56
C ILE A 4 -2.06 0.51 8.31
N ASP A 5 -2.06 0.53 9.65
CA ASP A 5 -1.75 -0.64 10.47
C ASP A 5 -2.82 -1.73 10.38
N GLU A 6 -4.09 -1.33 10.35
CA GLU A 6 -5.18 -2.28 10.10
C GLU A 6 -5.09 -2.86 8.69
N HIS A 7 -4.70 -2.05 7.70
CA HIS A 7 -4.48 -2.49 6.31
C HIS A 7 -3.40 -3.56 6.21
N ILE A 8 -2.19 -3.24 6.65
CA ILE A 8 -1.05 -4.14 6.62
C ILE A 8 -1.39 -5.47 7.31
N LYS A 9 -2.04 -5.42 8.48
CA LYS A 9 -2.41 -6.65 9.20
C LYS A 9 -3.43 -7.50 8.44
N LYS A 10 -4.41 -6.87 7.80
CA LYS A 10 -5.39 -7.58 6.99
C LYS A 10 -4.71 -8.25 5.81
N ASP A 11 -3.88 -7.53 5.07
CA ASP A 11 -3.24 -8.07 3.86
C ASP A 11 -2.22 -9.15 4.17
N GLN A 12 -1.53 -9.07 5.31
CA GLN A 12 -0.72 -10.20 5.81
C GLN A 12 -1.57 -11.46 6.01
N SER A 13 -2.78 -11.31 6.54
CA SER A 13 -3.70 -12.46 6.77
C SER A 13 -4.23 -13.01 5.44
N GLU A 14 -4.60 -12.13 4.50
CA GLU A 14 -5.08 -12.49 3.17
C GLU A 14 -3.98 -13.13 2.31
N LEU A 15 -2.73 -12.68 2.45
CA LEU A 15 -1.56 -13.28 1.80
C LEU A 15 -1.35 -14.72 2.25
N GLU A 16 -1.41 -15.00 3.55
CA GLU A 16 -1.28 -16.37 4.07
C GLU A 16 -2.45 -17.26 3.63
N ALA A 17 -3.68 -16.72 3.60
CA ALA A 17 -4.83 -17.44 3.04
C ALA A 17 -4.64 -17.75 1.55
N ALA A 18 -4.18 -16.78 0.76
CA ALA A 18 -3.91 -16.95 -0.66
C ALA A 18 -2.82 -18.00 -0.94
N LYS A 19 -1.76 -18.03 -0.12
CA LYS A 19 -0.72 -19.07 -0.18
C LYS A 19 -1.30 -20.45 0.11
N ALA A 20 -2.15 -20.58 1.13
CA ALA A 20 -2.79 -21.84 1.48
C ALA A 20 -3.78 -22.33 0.39
N GLU A 21 -4.45 -21.39 -0.30
CA GLU A 21 -5.33 -21.67 -1.44
C GLU A 21 -4.56 -22.01 -2.73
N GLY A 22 -3.25 -21.75 -2.80
CA GLY A 22 -2.46 -21.86 -4.04
C GLY A 22 -2.85 -20.80 -5.08
N ASN A 23 -3.33 -19.63 -4.64
CA ASN A 23 -3.78 -18.55 -5.52
C ASN A 23 -2.65 -17.55 -5.81
N ASP A 24 -1.81 -17.88 -6.79
CA ASP A 24 -0.62 -17.07 -7.13
C ASP A 24 -0.94 -15.63 -7.52
N ALA A 25 -2.12 -15.37 -8.10
CA ALA A 25 -2.53 -14.02 -8.48
C ALA A 25 -2.76 -13.15 -7.23
N LYS A 26 -3.48 -13.68 -6.23
CA LYS A 26 -3.67 -13.00 -4.95
C LYS A 26 -2.35 -12.87 -4.18
N VAL A 27 -1.49 -13.89 -4.22
CA VAL A 27 -0.17 -13.83 -3.56
C VAL A 27 0.66 -12.66 -4.10
N ARG A 28 0.72 -12.49 -5.42
CA ARG A 28 1.43 -11.33 -6.03
C ARG A 28 0.81 -10.01 -5.61
N HIS A 29 -0.50 -9.87 -5.77
CA HIS A 29 -1.23 -8.65 -5.41
C HIS A 29 -0.97 -8.21 -3.95
N PHE A 30 -1.19 -9.10 -2.98
CA PHE A 30 -0.99 -8.74 -1.57
C PHE A 30 0.48 -8.53 -1.21
N SER A 31 1.42 -9.19 -1.90
CA SER A 31 2.85 -8.96 -1.65
C SER A 31 3.29 -7.56 -2.11
N GLU A 32 2.86 -7.15 -3.31
CA GLU A 32 3.16 -5.82 -3.88
C GLU A 32 2.47 -4.69 -3.08
N GLU A 33 1.22 -4.91 -2.65
CA GLU A 33 0.49 -3.96 -1.81
C GLU A 33 1.13 -3.81 -0.42
N LEU A 34 1.54 -4.93 0.21
CA LEU A 34 2.24 -4.88 1.50
C LEU A 34 3.57 -4.14 1.43
N GLU A 35 4.34 -4.32 0.35
CA GLU A 35 5.57 -3.57 0.12
C GLU A 35 5.27 -2.06 0.06
N SER A 36 4.31 -1.66 -0.78
CA SER A 36 3.90 -0.27 -0.95
C SER A 36 3.41 0.37 0.36
N LEU A 37 2.58 -0.33 1.13
CA LEU A 37 2.06 0.15 2.42
C LEU A 37 3.18 0.28 3.47
N GLN A 38 4.14 -0.64 3.49
CA GLN A 38 5.25 -0.60 4.44
C GLN A 38 6.22 0.55 4.14
N ASP A 39 6.51 0.80 2.87
CA ASP A 39 7.34 1.91 2.44
C ASP A 39 6.66 3.26 2.73
N TYR A 40 5.38 3.39 2.37
CA TYR A 40 4.59 4.58 2.71
C TYR A 40 4.62 4.85 4.23
N LYS A 41 4.36 3.84 5.07
CA LYS A 41 4.39 4.02 6.53
C LYS A 41 5.77 4.49 7.03
N LYS A 42 6.84 4.00 6.43
CA LYS A 42 8.22 4.35 6.80
C LYS A 42 8.54 5.80 6.43
N GLU A 43 8.03 6.28 5.30
CA GLU A 43 8.22 7.65 4.82
C GLU A 43 7.31 8.65 5.54
N HIS A 44 6.17 8.18 6.06
CA HIS A 44 5.16 8.98 6.78
C HIS A 44 4.97 8.54 8.25
N PRO A 45 5.99 8.61 9.13
CA PRO A 45 5.96 8.02 10.48
C PRO A 45 4.97 8.66 11.46
N GLY A 46 4.39 9.81 11.12
CA GLY A 46 3.34 10.49 11.90
C GLY A 46 1.94 10.31 11.35
N ASP A 47 1.83 9.63 10.20
CA ASP A 47 0.56 9.42 9.54
C ASP A 47 0.05 8.00 9.78
N SER A 48 -1.16 7.91 10.32
CA SER A 48 -1.82 6.65 10.61
C SER A 48 -2.99 6.37 9.67
N HIS A 49 -3.35 7.29 8.77
CA HIS A 49 -4.45 7.03 7.85
C HIS A 49 -4.11 5.88 6.91
N ASP A 50 -5.14 5.26 6.34
CA ASP A 50 -4.97 4.22 5.33
C ASP A 50 -4.82 4.87 3.95
N PRO A 51 -3.63 4.82 3.32
CA PRO A 51 -3.39 5.54 2.08
C PRO A 51 -4.25 4.97 0.96
N THR A 52 -4.75 5.88 0.14
CA THR A 52 -5.48 5.54 -1.08
C THR A 52 -4.54 5.01 -2.16
N PRO A 53 -5.06 4.30 -3.17
CA PRO A 53 -4.23 3.82 -4.27
C PRO A 53 -3.47 4.93 -5.02
N ILE A 54 -4.03 6.16 -5.08
CA ILE A 54 -3.35 7.28 -5.73
C ILE A 54 -2.20 7.82 -4.87
N GLU A 55 -2.34 7.83 -3.54
CA GLU A 55 -1.25 8.23 -2.64
C GLU A 55 -0.06 7.27 -2.75
N LEU A 56 -0.32 5.96 -2.74
CA LEU A 56 0.72 4.94 -2.94
C LEU A 56 1.37 5.03 -4.34
N TYR A 57 0.58 5.36 -5.36
CA TYR A 57 1.10 5.55 -6.72
C TYR A 57 2.01 6.78 -6.79
N CYS A 58 1.58 7.90 -6.23
CA CYS A 58 2.33 9.16 -6.24
C CYS A 58 3.60 9.13 -5.39
N GLU A 59 3.62 8.33 -4.31
CA GLU A 59 4.85 8.08 -3.55
C GLU A 59 5.96 7.51 -4.45
N ASN A 60 5.59 6.54 -5.30
CA ASN A 60 6.53 5.85 -6.17
C ASN A 60 6.75 6.54 -7.53
N ASN A 61 5.88 7.49 -7.91
CA ASN A 61 5.87 8.15 -9.21
C ASN A 61 5.58 9.67 -9.07
N PRO A 62 6.40 10.43 -8.34
CA PRO A 62 6.10 11.83 -8.02
C PRO A 62 6.04 12.74 -9.26
N GLU A 63 6.70 12.37 -10.36
CA GLU A 63 6.68 13.11 -11.62
C GLU A 63 5.48 12.84 -12.53
N ALA A 64 4.66 11.84 -12.21
CA ALA A 64 3.44 11.51 -12.96
C ALA A 64 2.50 12.72 -12.98
N ASP A 65 1.76 12.89 -14.09
CA ASP A 65 0.93 14.08 -14.29
C ASP A 65 -0.14 14.23 -13.20
N GLU A 66 -0.67 13.11 -12.69
CA GLU A 66 -1.64 13.03 -11.60
C GLU A 66 -1.05 13.35 -10.21
N CYS A 67 0.28 13.39 -10.08
CA CYS A 67 1.01 13.51 -8.82
C CYS A 67 1.74 14.85 -8.67
N ARG A 68 1.76 15.68 -9.72
CA ARG A 68 2.41 17.00 -9.67
C ARG A 68 1.64 17.95 -8.78
N VAL A 69 2.26 18.34 -7.68
CA VAL A 69 1.84 19.45 -6.83
C VAL A 69 2.64 20.69 -7.24
N TYR A 70 1.95 21.78 -7.57
CA TYR A 70 2.57 23.05 -7.91
C TYR A 70 2.52 23.97 -6.68
N ASP A 71 3.68 24.46 -6.25
CA ASP A 71 3.75 25.51 -5.24
C ASP A 71 3.33 26.84 -5.89
N ASP A 72 2.22 27.42 -5.42
CA ASP A 72 1.69 28.72 -5.86
C ASP A 72 2.64 29.91 -5.57
#